data_AF-X1HBV3-F1
#
_entry.id   AF-X1HBV3-F1
#
_cell.length_a   1.000
_cell.length_b   1.000
_cell.length_c   1.000
_cell.angle_alpha   90.00
_cell.angle_beta   90.00
_cell.angle_gamma   90.00
#
_symmetry.space_group_name_H-M   'P 1'
#
loop_
_entity.id
_entity.type
_entity.pdbx_description
1 polymer ?
#
loop_
_entity_poly.entity_id
_entity_poly.type
_entity_poly.pdbx_seq_one_letter_code
_entity_poly.pdbx_strand_id
1 'polypeptide(L)'
;MSLNLVAASVFVALFLLVTGLGFAAAHWRKADLNQLHEWGLGGRRFGTVVTWFLLGGDLYTAYTFIAVPALVYGAGAVGFFAVPYTVMIFPILYLIFPKFWAIARERGHVTAADYVRDRFGSHLLALAVAITGIFATMPYIAL
;
A
#
# COMPACT_ATOMS: atom_id res chain seq x y z
N MET A 1 -14.89 -0.20 -33.97
CA MET A 1 -14.30 -1.20 -33.04
C MET A 1 -15.39 -2.16 -32.62
N SER A 2 -15.33 -3.42 -33.02
CA SER A 2 -16.23 -4.45 -32.49
C SER A 2 -15.79 -4.81 -31.07
N LEU A 3 -16.75 -4.99 -30.16
CA LEU A 3 -16.47 -5.43 -28.80
C LEU A 3 -15.95 -6.87 -28.85
N ASN A 4 -14.75 -7.10 -28.31
CA ASN A 4 -14.24 -8.47 -28.16
C ASN A 4 -14.98 -9.13 -26.99
N LEU A 5 -15.95 -9.99 -27.31
CA LEU A 5 -16.82 -10.65 -26.33
C LEU A 5 -16.05 -11.51 -25.32
N VAL A 6 -14.93 -12.12 -25.74
CA VAL A 6 -14.09 -12.94 -24.85
C VAL A 6 -13.38 -12.06 -23.83
N ALA A 7 -12.76 -10.96 -24.28
CA ALA A 7 -12.10 -10.04 -23.36
C ALA A 7 -13.10 -9.38 -22.40
N ALA A 8 -14.27 -8.99 -22.91
CA ALA A 8 -15.33 -8.39 -22.11
C ALA A 8 -15.88 -9.38 -21.06
N SER A 9 -16.08 -10.65 -21.42
CA SER A 9 -16.58 -11.64 -20.47
C SER A 9 -15.58 -11.96 -19.36
N VAL A 10 -14.29 -12.09 -19.69
CA VAL A 10 -13.22 -12.28 -18.70
C VAL A 10 -13.13 -11.09 -17.75
N PHE A 11 -13.18 -9.86 -18.28
CA PHE A 11 -13.18 -8.65 -17.46
C PHE A 11 -14.36 -8.61 -16.49
N VAL A 12 -15.58 -8.82 -16.99
CA VAL A 12 -16.79 -8.82 -16.15
C VAL A 12 -16.73 -9.93 -15.11
N ALA A 13 -16.27 -11.13 -15.46
CA ALA A 13 -16.16 -12.24 -14.52
C ALA A 13 -15.17 -11.93 -13.38
N LEU A 14 -13.99 -11.41 -13.70
CA LEU A 14 -12.99 -11.01 -12.69
C LEU A 14 -13.48 -9.85 -11.83
N PHE A 15 -14.12 -8.84 -12.45
CA PHE A 15 -14.70 -7.72 -11.74
C PHE A 15 -15.74 -8.20 -10.72
N LEU A 16 -16.71 -9.00 -11.15
CA LEU A 16 -17.74 -9.56 -10.26
C LEU A 16 -17.14 -10.44 -9.16
N LEU A 17 -16.14 -11.26 -9.48
CA LEU A 17 -15.43 -12.08 -8.49
C LEU A 17 -14.79 -11.21 -7.41
N VAL A 18 -13.98 -10.21 -7.79
CA VAL A 18 -13.29 -9.33 -6.85
C VAL A 18 -14.28 -8.50 -6.04
N THR A 19 -15.33 -7.97 -6.67
CA THR A 19 -16.41 -7.27 -5.98
C THR A 19 -17.09 -8.18 -4.95
N GLY A 20 -17.45 -9.41 -5.33
CA GLY A 20 -18.06 -10.39 -4.44
C GLY A 20 -17.15 -10.74 -3.26
N LEU A 21 -15.86 -10.95 -3.52
CA LEU A 21 -14.86 -11.16 -2.46
C LEU A 21 -14.75 -9.96 -1.52
N GLY A 22 -14.81 -8.73 -2.03
CA GLY A 22 -14.80 -7.51 -1.22
C GLY A 22 -16.00 -7.44 -0.26
N PHE A 23 -17.21 -7.72 -0.74
CA PHE A 23 -18.41 -7.74 0.12
C PHE A 23 -18.41 -8.91 1.11
N ALA A 24 -17.91 -10.07 0.71
CA ALA A 24 -17.72 -11.20 1.62
C ALA A 24 -16.69 -10.86 2.71
N ALA A 25 -15.60 -10.19 2.35
CA ALA A 25 -14.56 -9.74 3.27
C ALA A 25 -15.09 -8.72 4.30
N ALA A 26 -16.08 -7.89 3.95
CA ALA A 26 -16.70 -6.96 4.89
C ALA A 26 -17.37 -7.66 6.10
N HIS A 27 -17.80 -8.91 5.93
CA HIS A 27 -18.37 -9.73 7.00
C HIS A 27 -17.33 -10.62 7.68
N TRP A 28 -16.14 -10.76 7.07
CA TRP A 28 -15.05 -11.56 7.60
C TRP A 28 -14.25 -10.75 8.62
N ARG A 29 -14.16 -11.27 9.86
CA ARG A 29 -13.48 -10.61 10.98
C ARG A 29 -14.05 -9.21 11.29
N LYS A 30 -15.38 -9.15 11.47
CA LYS A 30 -16.09 -7.93 11.89
C LYS A 30 -15.36 -7.21 13.02
N ALA A 31 -15.27 -5.90 12.86
CA ALA A 31 -14.54 -4.97 13.72
C ALA A 31 -15.44 -3.76 14.00
N ASP A 32 -15.21 -3.11 15.15
CA ASP A 32 -15.78 -1.80 15.46
C ASP A 32 -15.00 -0.73 14.71
N LEU A 33 -15.56 -0.27 13.60
CA LEU A 33 -14.95 0.75 12.74
C LEU A 33 -14.87 2.13 13.40
N ASN A 34 -15.48 2.33 14.58
CA ASN A 34 -15.26 3.55 15.37
C ASN A 34 -13.86 3.59 16.01
N GLN A 35 -13.19 2.43 16.10
CA GLN A 35 -11.84 2.34 16.63
C GLN A 35 -10.82 2.54 15.50
N LEU A 36 -10.00 3.60 15.60
CA LEU A 36 -9.00 3.97 14.59
C LEU A 36 -8.03 2.84 14.24
N HIS A 37 -7.62 2.03 15.22
CA HIS A 37 -6.70 0.91 15.00
C HIS A 37 -7.38 -0.29 14.32
N GLU A 38 -8.70 -0.44 14.46
CA GLU A 38 -9.45 -1.47 13.76
C GLU A 38 -9.72 -1.06 12.32
N TRP A 39 -10.14 0.19 12.10
CA TRP A 39 -10.35 0.76 10.77
C TRP A 39 -9.04 0.89 9.97
N GLY A 40 -7.98 1.43 10.57
CA GLY A 40 -6.73 1.74 9.86
C GLY A 40 -5.73 0.59 9.78
N LEU A 41 -5.75 -0.37 10.71
CA LEU A 41 -4.75 -1.44 10.78
C LEU A 41 -5.35 -2.85 10.75
N GLY A 42 -6.66 -2.98 10.49
CA GLY A 42 -7.36 -4.27 10.54
C GLY A 42 -7.24 -4.96 11.90
N GLY A 43 -7.13 -4.17 12.96
CA GLY A 43 -6.92 -4.64 14.34
C GLY A 43 -5.61 -5.40 14.56
N ARG A 44 -4.65 -5.34 13.63
CA ARG A 44 -3.39 -6.10 13.64
C ARG A 44 -3.57 -7.63 13.66
N ARG A 45 -4.68 -8.15 13.09
CA ARG A 45 -5.07 -9.58 13.20
C ARG A 45 -4.86 -10.41 11.93
N PHE A 46 -4.48 -9.79 10.81
CA PHE A 46 -4.43 -10.44 9.50
C PHE A 46 -3.31 -11.48 9.36
N GLY A 47 -2.32 -11.47 10.25
CA GLY A 47 -1.21 -12.43 10.22
C GLY A 47 -0.31 -12.25 8.98
N THR A 48 0.67 -13.12 8.82
CA THR A 48 1.73 -12.94 7.81
C THR A 48 1.21 -13.11 6.38
N VAL A 49 0.39 -14.13 6.11
CA VAL A 49 -0.03 -14.46 4.74
C VAL A 49 -0.91 -13.36 4.13
N VAL A 50 -1.93 -12.91 4.86
CA VAL A 50 -2.82 -11.84 4.38
C VAL A 50 -2.04 -10.53 4.27
N THR A 51 -1.21 -10.20 5.27
CA THR A 51 -0.34 -9.01 5.20
C THR A 51 0.62 -9.06 4.00
N TRP A 52 1.15 -10.23 3.65
CA TRP A 52 2.00 -10.38 2.47
C TRP A 52 1.27 -10.05 1.17
N PHE A 53 0.02 -10.53 1.02
CA PHE A 53 -0.82 -10.16 -0.12
C PHE A 53 -1.17 -8.67 -0.14
N LEU A 54 -1.46 -8.07 1.04
CA LEU A 54 -1.74 -6.64 1.14
C LEU A 54 -0.53 -5.79 0.74
N LEU A 55 0.66 -6.14 1.24
CA LEU A 55 1.91 -5.48 0.86
C LEU A 55 2.21 -5.66 -0.64
N GLY A 56 2.00 -6.86 -1.18
CA GLY A 56 2.17 -7.12 -2.60
C GLY A 56 1.23 -6.28 -3.47
N GLY A 57 -0.06 -6.20 -3.09
CA GLY A 57 -1.05 -5.39 -3.80
C GLY A 57 -0.79 -3.88 -3.72
N ASP A 58 -0.23 -3.40 -2.59
CA ASP A 58 0.12 -1.99 -2.41
C ASP A 58 1.37 -1.59 -3.21
N LEU A 59 2.36 -2.47 -3.28
CA LEU A 59 3.63 -2.21 -3.99
C LEU A 59 3.53 -2.41 -5.51
N TYR A 60 2.77 -3.41 -5.96
CA TYR A 60 2.67 -3.76 -7.38
C TYR A 60 1.36 -3.25 -7.98
N THR A 61 1.39 -2.00 -8.44
CA THR A 61 0.22 -1.31 -9.01
C THR A 61 0.30 -1.21 -10.54
N ALA A 62 -0.70 -0.54 -11.12
CA ALA A 62 -0.72 -0.22 -12.56
C ALA A 62 0.57 0.45 -13.04
N TYR A 63 1.23 1.24 -12.19
CA TYR A 63 2.53 1.85 -12.48
C TYR A 63 3.57 0.80 -12.91
N THR A 64 3.71 -0.30 -12.16
CA THR A 64 4.72 -1.33 -12.44
C THR A 64 4.43 -2.08 -13.74
N PHE A 65 3.15 -2.35 -14.03
CA PHE A 65 2.76 -3.15 -15.19
C PHE A 65 2.61 -2.33 -16.48
N ILE A 66 2.34 -1.03 -16.39
CA ILE A 66 2.09 -0.18 -17.55
C ILE A 66 3.22 0.83 -17.74
N ALA A 67 3.54 1.63 -16.72
CA ALA A 67 4.48 2.74 -16.86
C ALA A 67 5.92 2.27 -17.06
N VAL A 68 6.38 1.26 -16.30
CA VAL A 68 7.76 0.76 -16.42
C VAL A 68 8.01 0.11 -17.80
N PRO A 69 7.17 -0.81 -18.31
CA PRO A 69 7.36 -1.34 -19.66
C PRO A 69 7.25 -0.28 -20.76
N ALA A 70 6.33 0.69 -20.62
CA ALA A 70 6.21 1.81 -21.56
C ALA A 70 7.49 2.65 -21.60
N LEU A 71 8.12 2.89 -20.44
CA LEU A 71 9.40 3.60 -20.36
C LEU A 71 10.54 2.80 -20.97
N VAL A 72 10.60 1.49 -20.74
CA VAL A 72 11.60 0.61 -21.38
C VAL A 72 11.40 0.62 -22.90
N TYR A 73 10.16 0.60 -23.37
CA TYR A 73 9.85 0.69 -24.79
C TYR A 73 10.27 2.04 -25.39
N GLY A 74 10.02 3.16 -24.69
CA GLY A 74 10.32 4.50 -25.19
C GLY A 74 11.76 4.98 -25.01
N ALA A 75 12.42 4.61 -23.92
CA ALA A 75 13.74 5.11 -23.52
C ALA A 75 14.81 4.00 -23.37
N GLY A 76 14.45 2.74 -23.68
CA GLY A 76 15.38 1.61 -23.67
C GLY A 76 15.87 1.24 -22.27
N ALA A 77 17.17 0.95 -22.17
CA ALA A 77 17.78 0.41 -20.95
C ALA A 77 17.59 1.27 -19.70
N VAL A 78 17.38 2.59 -19.85
CA VAL A 78 17.15 3.50 -18.71
C VAL A 78 15.91 3.09 -17.92
N GLY A 79 14.87 2.55 -18.57
CA GLY A 79 13.66 2.08 -17.88
C GLY A 79 13.91 0.91 -16.92
N PHE A 80 15.01 0.18 -17.06
CA PHE A 80 15.37 -0.90 -16.15
C PHE A 80 15.82 -0.39 -14.77
N PHE A 81 15.96 0.92 -14.55
CA PHE A 81 16.34 1.49 -13.24
C PHE A 81 15.50 0.96 -12.07
N ALA A 82 14.22 0.62 -12.33
CA ALA A 82 13.31 0.09 -11.32
C ALA A 82 13.81 -1.23 -10.70
N VAL A 83 14.53 -2.07 -11.46
CA VAL A 83 15.03 -3.36 -11.00
C VAL A 83 16.17 -3.22 -9.97
N PRO A 84 17.31 -2.57 -10.27
CA PRO A 84 18.37 -2.41 -9.28
C PRO A 84 17.92 -1.54 -8.10
N TYR A 85 17.10 -0.51 -8.35
CA TYR A 85 16.53 0.32 -7.28
C TYR A 85 15.74 -0.53 -6.26
N THR A 86 14.82 -1.37 -6.74
CA THR A 86 14.02 -2.22 -5.84
C THR A 86 14.88 -3.26 -5.13
N VAL A 87 15.82 -3.90 -5.82
CA VAL A 87 16.77 -4.86 -5.20
C VAL A 87 17.56 -4.22 -4.07
N MET A 88 18.00 -2.97 -4.22
CA MET A 88 18.77 -2.26 -3.19
C MET A 88 17.90 -1.76 -2.03
N ILE A 89 16.66 -1.34 -2.29
CA ILE A 89 15.84 -0.73 -1.23
C ILE A 89 15.29 -1.77 -0.24
N PHE A 90 14.91 -2.96 -0.69
CA PHE A 90 14.33 -3.99 0.19
C PHE A 90 15.23 -4.36 1.38
N PRO A 91 16.54 -4.64 1.24
CA PRO A 91 17.43 -4.88 2.37
C PRO A 91 17.43 -3.75 3.40
N ILE A 92 17.46 -2.49 2.94
CA ILE A 92 17.44 -1.31 3.81
C ILE A 92 16.10 -1.27 4.58
N LEU A 93 15.00 -1.50 3.86
CA LEU A 93 13.67 -1.55 4.47
C LEU A 93 13.55 -2.69 5.49
N TYR A 94 14.09 -3.88 5.22
CA TYR A 94 14.09 -5.01 6.15
C TYR A 94 14.97 -4.78 7.39
N LEU A 95 15.96 -3.87 7.34
CA LEU A 95 16.73 -3.49 8.53
C LEU A 95 15.97 -2.50 9.43
N ILE A 96 15.17 -1.62 8.83
CA ILE A 96 14.50 -0.51 9.52
C ILE A 96 13.08 -0.89 9.95
N PHE A 97 12.28 -1.46 9.06
CA PHE A 97 10.85 -1.71 9.29
C PHE A 97 10.53 -2.67 10.43
N PRO A 98 11.26 -3.77 10.68
CA PRO A 98 10.95 -4.65 11.81
C PRO A 98 11.07 -3.92 13.15
N LYS A 99 12.10 -3.06 13.29
CA LYS A 99 12.29 -2.22 14.49
C LYS A 99 11.18 -1.19 14.61
N PHE A 100 10.85 -0.52 13.51
CA PHE A 100 9.78 0.47 13.47
C PHE A 100 8.41 -0.16 13.81
N TRP A 101 8.13 -1.34 13.27
CA TRP A 101 6.91 -2.09 13.52
C TRP A 101 6.78 -2.50 14.99
N ALA A 102 7.88 -2.95 15.61
CA ALA A 102 7.90 -3.29 17.03
C ALA A 102 7.53 -2.07 17.89
N ILE A 103 8.18 -0.91 17.66
CA ILE A 103 7.89 0.32 18.39
C ILE A 103 6.45 0.78 18.17
N ALA A 104 5.99 0.79 16.91
CA ALA A 104 4.63 1.19 16.58
C ALA A 104 3.58 0.28 17.22
N ARG A 105 3.88 -1.01 17.37
CA ARG A 105 2.98 -1.97 18.02
C ARG A 105 2.98 -1.80 19.54
N GLU A 106 4.14 -1.63 20.16
CA GLU A 106 4.26 -1.45 21.62
C GLU A 106 3.66 -0.13 22.10
N ARG A 107 3.86 0.95 21.34
CA ARG A 107 3.40 2.30 21.70
C ARG A 107 2.04 2.67 21.10
N GLY A 108 1.38 1.73 20.42
CA GLY A 108 0.03 1.94 19.88
C GLY A 108 -0.06 2.97 18.75
N HIS A 109 1.04 3.24 18.03
CA HIS A 109 1.01 4.16 16.89
C HIS A 109 0.15 3.61 15.75
N VAL A 110 -0.63 4.51 15.14
CA VAL A 110 -1.48 4.22 13.97
C VAL A 110 -0.88 4.85 12.72
N THR A 111 -0.26 6.03 12.85
CA THR A 111 0.34 6.78 11.75
C THR A 111 1.84 7.02 11.96
N ALA A 112 2.54 7.38 10.88
CA ALA A 112 3.94 7.81 10.98
C ALA A 112 4.09 9.12 11.79
N ALA A 113 3.08 9.99 11.77
CA ALA A 113 3.06 11.22 12.56
C ALA A 113 2.97 10.93 14.07
N ASP A 114 2.26 9.87 14.48
CA ASP A 114 2.21 9.44 15.90
C ASP A 114 3.59 9.05 16.41
N TYR A 115 4.35 8.30 15.59
CA TYR A 115 5.73 7.94 15.92
C TYR A 115 6.62 9.18 16.06
N VAL A 116 6.49 10.14 15.13
CA VAL A 116 7.27 11.40 15.19
C VAL A 116 6.91 12.21 16.43
N ARG A 117 5.63 12.32 16.75
CA ARG A 117 5.16 13.01 17.96
C ARG A 117 5.75 12.38 19.22
N ASP A 118 5.68 11.06 19.33
CA ASP A 118 6.16 10.32 20.48
C ASP A 118 7.70 10.32 20.59
N ARG A 119 8.41 10.20 19.46
CA ARG A 119 9.88 10.15 19.42
C ARG A 119 10.54 11.50 19.72
N PHE A 120 9.93 12.60 19.27
CA PHE A 120 10.50 13.95 19.33
C PHE A 120 9.76 14.90 20.27
N GLY A 121 8.59 14.53 20.80
CA GLY A 121 7.78 15.37 21.69
C GLY A 121 7.18 16.62 21.03
N SER A 122 7.28 16.76 19.70
CA SER A 122 6.89 17.97 18.97
C SER A 122 5.61 17.77 18.16
N HIS A 123 4.56 18.50 18.54
CA HIS A 123 3.30 18.55 17.81
C HIS A 123 3.43 19.21 16.43
N LEU A 124 4.27 20.25 16.32
CA LEU A 124 4.50 20.94 15.04
C LEU A 124 5.23 20.04 14.05
N LEU A 125 6.20 19.25 14.51
CA LEU A 125 6.91 18.32 13.65
C LEU A 125 5.97 17.19 13.18
N ALA A 126 5.15 16.65 14.08
CA ALA A 126 4.15 15.66 13.73
C ALA A 126 3.13 16.20 12.71
N LEU A 127 2.67 17.45 12.89
CA LEU A 127 1.77 18.11 11.94
C LEU A 127 2.43 18.31 10.57
N ALA A 128 3.69 18.78 10.55
CA ALA A 128 4.44 18.93 9.31
C ALA A 128 4.57 17.60 8.56
N VAL A 129 4.94 16.52 9.27
CA VAL A 129 5.03 15.17 8.69
C VAL A 129 3.66 14.68 8.18
N ALA A 130 2.58 14.92 8.93
CA ALA A 130 1.24 14.54 8.49
C ALA A 130 0.83 15.28 7.22
N ILE A 131 1.03 16.60 7.17
CA ILE A 131 0.72 17.43 6.00
C ILE A 131 1.55 16.99 4.79
N THR A 132 2.86 16.82 4.96
CA THR A 132 3.74 16.33 3.89
C THR A 132 3.31 14.95 3.41
N GLY A 133 2.94 14.03 4.31
CA GLY A 133 2.42 12.72 3.94
C GLY A 133 1.17 12.80 3.08
N ILE A 134 0.18 13.61 3.48
CA ILE A 134 -1.05 13.83 2.71
C ILE A 134 -0.72 14.34 1.30
N PHE A 135 0.07 15.40 1.19
CA PHE A 135 0.42 15.97 -0.11
C PHE A 135 1.27 15.03 -0.97
N ALA A 136 2.16 14.24 -0.36
CA ALA A 136 2.96 13.25 -1.09
C ALA A 136 2.09 12.12 -1.66
N THR A 137 1.00 11.74 -0.99
CA THR A 137 0.08 10.70 -1.48
C THR A 137 -0.87 11.17 -2.59
N MET A 138 -1.15 12.48 -2.69
CA MET A 138 -2.08 13.01 -3.70
C MET A 138 -1.65 12.71 -5.15
N PRO A 139 -0.39 12.99 -5.58
CA PRO A 139 0.06 12.65 -6.92
C PRO A 139 0.03 11.15 -7.20
N TYR A 140 0.29 10.32 -6.19
CA TYR A 140 0.30 8.86 -6.34
C TYR A 140 -1.10 8.30 -6.62
N ILE A 141 -2.12 8.82 -5.94
CA ILE A 141 -3.53 8.39 -6.15
C ILE A 141 -4.10 8.95 -7.46
N ALA A 142 -3.63 10.12 -7.91
CA ALA A 142 -4.08 10.75 -9.14
C ALA A 142 -3.53 10.09 -10.43
N LEU A 143 -2.64 9.11 -10.30
CA LEU A 143 -2.01 8.38 -11.40
C LEU A 143 -2.88 7.22 -11.88
#